data_AF-A0A8J6WQH6-F1
#
_entry.id   AF-A0A8J6WQH6-F1
#
_cell.length_a   1.000
_cell.length_b   1.000
_cell.length_c   1.000
_cell.angle_alpha   90.00
_cell.angle_beta   90.00
_cell.angle_gamma   90.00
#
_symmetry.space_group_name_H-M   'P 1'
#
loop_
_entity.id
_entity.type
_entity.pdbx_description
1 polymer ?
#
loop_
_entity_poly.entity_id
_entity_poly.type
_entity_poly.pdbx_seq_one_letter_code
_entity_poly.pdbx_strand_id
1 'polypeptide(L)' 'MMGDEKITKYKDAIEFKSDDHRVVSSHLLGDDGQWHHFMTTHCRRKQ' A
#
# COMPACT_ATOMS: atom_id res chain seq x y z
N MET A 1 -5.00 -29.35 -9.63
CA MET A 1 -4.95 -28.07 -10.36
C MET A 1 -4.62 -27.00 -9.33
N MET A 2 -3.35 -26.61 -9.22
CA MET A 2 -2.96 -25.42 -8.46
C MET A 2 -3.45 -24.25 -9.32
N GLY A 3 -4.44 -23.49 -8.86
CA GLY A 3 -4.93 -22.34 -9.63
C GLY A 3 -3.77 -21.37 -9.85
N ASP A 4 -3.65 -20.81 -11.05
CA ASP A 4 -2.62 -19.82 -11.37
C ASP A 4 -2.78 -18.61 -10.45
N GLU A 5 -2.01 -18.57 -9.36
CA GLU A 5 -1.97 -17.44 -8.45
C GLU A 5 -1.34 -16.25 -9.19
N LYS A 6 -2.17 -15.28 -9.56
CA LYS A 6 -1.72 -14.07 -10.24
C LYS A 6 -1.00 -13.16 -9.25
N ILE A 7 0.33 -13.11 -9.36
CA ILE A 7 1.17 -12.19 -8.60
C ILE A 7 1.20 -10.84 -9.33
N THR A 8 0.99 -9.74 -8.62
CA THR A 8 1.18 -8.38 -9.14
C THR A 8 2.20 -7.59 -8.33
N LYS A 9 2.77 -6.54 -8.94
CA LYS A 9 3.66 -5.62 -8.25
C LYS A 9 2.87 -4.75 -7.26
N TYR A 10 3.53 -4.47 -6.16
CA TYR A 10 2.98 -3.71 -5.05
C TYR A 10 3.94 -2.60 -4.64
N LYS A 11 3.39 -1.45 -4.22
CA LYS A 11 4.16 -0.31 -3.74
C LYS A 11 3.49 0.31 -2.52
N ASP A 12 4.27 0.42 -1.45
CA ASP A 12 3.93 1.22 -0.27
C ASP A 12 4.74 2.51 -0.20
N ALA A 13 4.07 3.58 0.21
CA ALA A 13 4.68 4.83 0.61
C ALA A 13 4.29 5.15 2.05
N ILE A 14 5.28 5.37 2.91
CA ILE A 14 5.06 5.78 4.30
C ILE A 14 5.43 7.25 4.42
N GLU A 15 4.44 8.08 4.73
CA GLU A 15 4.62 9.50 5.00
C GLU A 15 4.62 9.75 6.51
N PHE A 16 5.62 10.50 6.98
CA PHE A 16 5.74 10.92 8.37
C PHE A 16 5.10 12.31 8.50
N LYS A 17 3.92 12.36 9.13
CA LYS A 17 3.19 13.62 9.34
C LYS A 17 3.62 14.30 10.65
N SER A 18 3.91 13.51 11.68
CA SER A 18 4.49 13.93 12.95
C SER A 18 5.15 12.74 13.65
N ASP A 19 5.77 12.95 14.81
CA ASP A 19 6.48 11.91 15.58
C ASP A 19 5.59 10.67 15.85
N ASP A 20 4.32 10.91 16.17
CA ASP A 20 3.34 9.87 16.49
C ASP A 20 2.35 9.56 15.36
N HIS A 21 2.38 10.28 14.23
CA HIS A 21 1.44 10.07 13.12
C HIS A 21 2.16 9.75 11.81
N ARG A 22 1.91 8.54 11.31
CA ARG A 22 2.34 8.08 9.99
C ARG A 22 1.14 7.72 9.14
N VAL A 23 1.24 8.01 7.85
CA VAL A 23 0.25 7.61 6.84
C VAL A 23 0.91 6.65 5.88
N VAL A 24 0.33 5.46 5.74
CA VAL A 24 0.74 4.48 4.73
C VAL A 24 -0.23 4.56 3.57
N SER A 25 0.28 4.68 2.35
CA SER A 25 -0.51 4.65 1.11
C SER A 25 0.00 3.53 0.20
N SER A 26 -0.89 2.60 -0.09
CA SER A 26 -0.59 1.34 -0.79
C SER A 26 -1.19 1.33 -2.19
N HIS A 27 -0.41 0.82 -3.15
CA HIS A 27 -0.77 0.75 -4.57
C HIS A 27 -0.45 -0.61 -5.15
N LEU A 28 -1.27 -1.05 -6.10
CA LEU A 28 -1.05 -2.25 -6.91
C LEU A 28 -0.82 -1.85 -8.36
N LEU A 29 0.05 -2.56 -9.06
CA LEU A 29 0.21 -2.37 -10.50
C LEU A 29 -0.92 -3.12 -11.21
N GLY A 30 -1.75 -2.38 -11.94
CA GLY A 30 -2.79 -2.97 -12.78
C GLY A 30 -2.21 -3.61 -14.04
N ASP A 31 -3.02 -4.43 -14.71
CA ASP A 31 -2.67 -4.99 -16.02
C ASP A 31 -2.52 -3.90 -17.11
N ASP A 32 -3.06 -2.71 -16.85
CA ASP A 32 -2.90 -1.50 -17.65
C ASP A 32 -1.54 -0.81 -17.45
N GLY A 33 -0.68 -1.35 -16.58
CA GLY A 33 0.61 -0.78 -16.25
C GLY A 33 0.55 0.48 -15.38
N GLN A 34 -0.64 0.82 -14.84
CA GLN A 34 -0.82 1.96 -13.95
C GLN A 34 -0.83 1.53 -12.48
N TRP A 35 -0.36 2.42 -11.62
CA TRP A 35 -0.44 2.22 -10.17
C TRP A 35 -1.81 2.62 -9.67
N HIS A 36 -2.59 1.65 -9.18
CA HIS A 36 -3.90 1.87 -8.61
C HIS A 36 -3.79 1.94 -7.08
N HIS A 37 -4.22 3.06 -6.51
CA HIS A 37 -4.35 3.19 -5.08
C HIS A 37 -5.46 2.28 -4.57
N PHE A 38 -5.19 1.50 -3.52
CA PHE A 38 -6.20 0.60 -2.97
C PHE A 38 -6.36 0.68 -1.45
N MET A 39 -5.40 1.27 -0.73
CA MET A 39 -5.49 1.39 0.73
C MET A 39 -4.69 2.58 1.25
N THR A 40 -5.30 3.27 2.23
CA THR A 40 -4.62 4.20 3.11
C THR A 40 -4.84 3.79 4.57
N THR A 41 -3.76 3.74 5.35
CA THR A 41 -3.82 3.49 6.79
C THR A 41 -3.15 4.61 7.57
N HIS A 42 -3.85 5.09 8.60
CA HIS A 42 -3.31 6.03 9.57
C HIS A 42 -2.78 5.25 10.77
N CYS A 43 -1.45 5.20 10.91
CA CYS A 43 -0.80 4.63 12.08
C CYS A 43 -0.52 5.74 13.09
N ARG A 44 -1.10 5.61 14.30
CA ARG A 44 -0.79 6.47 15.43
C ARG A 44 -0.06 5.67 16.50
N ARG A 45 1.13 6.12 16.90
CA ARG A 45 1.79 5.58 18.07
C ARG A 45 1.06 6.11 19.30
N LYS A 46 0.53 5.20 20.14
CA LYS A 46 0.12 5.56 21.50
C LYS A 46 1.35 5.41 22.38
N GLN A 47 1.74 6.50 23.03
CA GLN A 47 2.76 6.50 24.08
C GLN A 47 2.13 6.06 25.40
#